data_AF-A0A511AEX0-F1
#
_entry.id   AF-A0A511AEX0-F1
#
_cell.length_a   1.000
_cell.length_b   1.000
_cell.length_c   1.000
_cell.angle_alpha   90.00
_cell.angle_beta   90.00
_cell.angle_gamma   90.00
#
_symmetry.space_group_name_H-M   'P 1'
#
loop_
_entity.id
_entity.type
_entity.pdbx_description
1 polymer ?
#
loop_
_entity_poly.entity_id
_entity_poly.type
_entity_poly.pdbx_seq_one_letter_code
_entity_poly.pdbx_strand_id
1 'polypeptide(L)'
;MIDESFNFLRSSTQHLSTNVVVRGIPIRDGNRRIIYRYGVRGDLVPDDFVEDLRDILARAQSVLDIAMTQAVTDAANPPLTDKQRRNTYFPIAVTESAWKSMLGQAHIKALPQAMIRSLRAIQPFVTGDAVISLFHRVHNADKHEAPLELAVIPDPEFVMMFTEIEPRTSEHWIDWVDPLPAIVNRAEFAYYRCVDPITKFGIEAIPLGLVIRVDDEWRDIQHLLWDVMEFVTRAAAILSRTSLTPANLMRNMFTAERAQLDAFKSMMLEASRTGSQTAPHSARRWQQRAEATRTAARRFADWNGSWPPGHDRPRDP
;
A
#
# COMPACT_ATOMS: atom_id res chain seq x y z
N MET A 1 -11.35 -11.62 -3.66
CA MET A 1 -10.74 -10.28 -3.68
C MET A 1 -10.14 -9.91 -2.34
N ILE A 2 -10.89 -9.80 -1.23
CA ILE A 2 -10.29 -9.46 0.09
C ILE A 2 -9.27 -10.52 0.52
N ASP A 3 -9.70 -11.79 0.60
CA ASP A 3 -8.78 -12.89 0.97
C ASP A 3 -7.63 -13.05 -0.02
N GLU A 4 -7.87 -12.81 -1.31
CA GLU A 4 -6.82 -12.85 -2.35
C GLU A 4 -5.80 -11.75 -2.15
N SER A 5 -6.23 -10.53 -1.83
CA SER A 5 -5.34 -9.42 -1.51
C SER A 5 -4.49 -9.73 -0.29
N PHE A 6 -5.08 -10.29 0.77
CA PHE A 6 -4.32 -10.70 1.95
C PHE A 6 -3.41 -11.90 1.71
N ASN A 7 -3.81 -12.85 0.88
CA ASN A 7 -2.97 -13.96 0.48
C ASN A 7 -1.77 -13.48 -0.32
N PHE A 8 -1.98 -12.55 -1.27
CA PHE A 8 -0.91 -11.91 -2.04
C PHE A 8 0.05 -11.13 -1.13
N LEU A 9 -0.46 -10.34 -0.19
CA LEU A 9 0.40 -9.62 0.76
C LEU A 9 1.21 -10.59 1.63
N ARG A 10 0.59 -11.68 2.08
CA ARG A 10 1.29 -12.72 2.87
C ARG A 10 2.35 -13.44 2.03
N SER A 11 2.01 -13.88 0.82
CA SER A 11 2.94 -14.62 -0.06
C SER A 11 4.10 -13.74 -0.50
N SER A 12 3.86 -12.47 -0.85
CA SER A 12 4.91 -11.53 -1.21
C SER A 12 5.84 -11.22 -0.04
N THR A 13 5.32 -10.95 1.16
CA THR A 13 6.17 -10.77 2.34
C THR A 13 6.96 -12.05 2.69
N GLN A 14 6.34 -13.22 2.59
CA GLN A 14 7.01 -14.49 2.85
C GLN A 14 8.13 -14.75 1.84
N HIS A 15 7.90 -14.49 0.56
CA HIS A 15 8.91 -14.59 -0.49
C HIS A 15 10.09 -13.65 -0.24
N LEU A 16 9.81 -12.37 0.01
CA LEU A 16 10.86 -11.37 0.27
C LEU A 16 11.68 -11.68 1.52
N SER A 17 11.09 -12.34 2.54
CA SER A 17 11.80 -12.71 3.77
C SER A 17 12.55 -14.04 3.69
N THR A 18 12.12 -14.97 2.83
CA THR A 18 12.66 -16.35 2.79
C THR A 18 13.56 -16.59 1.59
N ASN A 19 13.19 -16.06 0.42
CA ASN A 19 13.80 -16.39 -0.86
C ASN A 19 14.73 -15.29 -1.37
N VAL A 20 14.64 -14.10 -0.78
CA VAL A 20 15.40 -12.91 -1.18
C VAL A 20 16.33 -12.48 -0.07
N VAL A 21 17.57 -12.17 -0.44
CA VAL A 21 18.55 -11.56 0.46
C VAL A 21 19.06 -10.29 -0.21
N VAL A 22 18.75 -9.14 0.38
CA VAL A 22 19.31 -7.85 -0.02
C VAL A 22 20.15 -7.28 1.11
N ARG A 23 21.33 -6.80 0.76
CA ARG A 23 22.31 -6.26 1.70
C ARG A 23 22.89 -4.94 1.20
N GLY A 24 23.18 -4.02 2.10
CA GLY A 24 23.99 -2.84 1.82
C GLY A 24 25.46 -3.22 1.88
N ILE A 25 26.12 -3.31 0.73
CA ILE A 25 27.54 -3.61 0.62
C ILE A 25 28.32 -2.29 0.63
N PRO A 26 29.13 -2.03 1.67
CA PRO A 26 29.90 -0.81 1.77
C PRO A 26 31.11 -0.83 0.82
N ILE A 27 31.38 0.31 0.21
CA ILE A 27 32.60 0.59 -0.54
C ILE A 27 33.25 1.80 0.09
N ARG A 28 34.52 1.64 0.45
CA ARG A 28 35.30 2.71 1.02
C ARG A 28 35.57 3.80 -0.03
N ASP A 29 35.18 5.03 0.27
CA ASP A 29 35.47 6.21 -0.53
C ASP A 29 36.23 7.21 0.33
N GLY A 30 37.55 7.00 0.46
CA GLY A 30 38.40 7.74 1.40
C GLY A 30 38.30 7.26 2.84
N ASN A 31 38.83 8.06 3.77
CA ASN A 31 38.89 7.69 5.19
C ASN A 31 37.69 8.15 6.01
N ARG A 32 36.78 8.94 5.45
CA ARG A 32 35.64 9.57 6.15
C ARG A 32 34.29 9.37 5.45
N ARG A 33 34.25 8.56 4.38
CA ARG A 33 33.05 8.32 3.58
C ARG A 33 32.97 6.87 3.13
N ILE A 34 31.74 6.34 3.11
CA ILE A 34 31.36 5.04 2.57
C ILE A 34 30.24 5.24 1.57
N ILE A 35 30.31 4.51 0.46
CA ILE A 35 29.23 4.38 -0.51
C ILE A 35 28.58 3.02 -0.30
N TYR A 36 27.26 2.97 -0.12
CA TYR A 36 26.52 1.71 -0.03
C TYR A 36 25.89 1.34 -1.37
N ARG A 37 26.13 0.10 -1.79
CA ARG A 37 25.52 -0.51 -2.98
C ARG A 37 24.67 -1.70 -2.59
N TYR A 38 23.60 -1.96 -3.33
CA TYR A 38 22.83 -3.19 -3.11
C TYR A 38 23.63 -4.43 -3.51
N GLY A 39 23.67 -5.42 -2.62
CA GLY A 39 24.01 -6.80 -2.94
C GLY A 39 22.74 -7.63 -2.90
N VAL A 40 22.35 -8.20 -4.05
CA VAL A 40 21.08 -8.92 -4.20
C VAL A 40 21.33 -10.39 -4.51
N ARG A 41 20.60 -11.27 -3.82
CA ARG A 41 20.48 -12.70 -4.13
C ARG A 41 19.02 -13.11 -4.04
N GLY A 42 18.57 -13.94 -4.99
CA GLY A 42 17.18 -14.35 -5.11
C GLY A 42 16.45 -13.54 -6.18
N ASP A 43 15.20 -13.93 -6.42
CA ASP A 43 14.33 -13.26 -7.38
C ASP A 43 13.50 -12.19 -6.65
N LEU A 44 13.66 -10.91 -7.01
CA LEU A 44 13.04 -9.80 -6.28
C LEU A 44 11.53 -9.73 -6.50
N VAL A 45 11.11 -9.97 -7.74
CA VAL A 45 9.72 -9.88 -8.18
C VAL A 45 9.49 -11.02 -9.15
N PRO A 46 9.01 -12.18 -8.68
CA PRO A 46 8.70 -13.28 -9.58
C PRO A 46 7.49 -12.94 -10.46
N ASP A 47 7.41 -13.57 -11.64
CA ASP A 47 6.40 -13.27 -12.67
C ASP A 47 4.95 -13.43 -12.14
N ASP A 48 4.73 -14.37 -11.22
CA ASP A 48 3.42 -14.62 -10.61
C ASP A 48 2.90 -13.42 -9.81
N PHE A 49 3.77 -12.56 -9.27
CA PHE A 49 3.32 -11.38 -8.52
C PHE A 49 2.60 -10.37 -9.41
N VAL A 50 3.08 -10.22 -10.64
CA VAL A 50 2.49 -9.29 -11.61
C VAL A 50 1.12 -9.80 -12.03
N GLU A 51 1.00 -11.09 -12.34
CA GLU A 51 -0.26 -11.73 -12.74
C GLU A 51 -1.28 -11.77 -11.58
N ASP A 52 -0.86 -12.14 -10.37
CA ASP A 52 -1.74 -12.18 -9.19
C ASP A 52 -2.29 -10.79 -8.87
N LEU A 53 -1.44 -9.75 -8.91
CA LEU A 53 -1.90 -8.39 -8.68
C LEU A 53 -2.85 -7.93 -9.79
N ARG A 54 -2.54 -8.22 -11.06
CA ARG A 54 -3.43 -7.93 -12.20
C ARG A 54 -4.80 -8.56 -11.98
N ASP A 55 -4.85 -9.84 -11.61
CA ASP A 55 -6.09 -10.57 -11.36
C ASP A 55 -6.89 -9.98 -10.19
N ILE A 56 -6.22 -9.59 -9.10
CA ILE A 56 -6.85 -8.94 -7.95
C ILE A 56 -7.52 -7.63 -8.37
N LEU A 57 -6.80 -6.78 -9.12
CA LEU A 57 -7.31 -5.48 -9.56
C LEU A 57 -8.42 -5.64 -10.62
N ALA A 58 -8.27 -6.56 -11.57
CA ALA A 58 -9.32 -6.87 -12.54
C ALA A 58 -10.61 -7.36 -11.85
N ARG A 59 -10.48 -8.19 -10.82
CA ARG A 59 -11.61 -8.68 -10.03
C ARG A 59 -12.26 -7.59 -9.18
N ALA A 60 -11.47 -6.69 -8.60
CA ALA A 60 -11.97 -5.51 -7.91
C ALA A 60 -12.88 -4.67 -8.83
N GLN A 61 -12.44 -4.43 -10.07
CA GLN A 61 -13.26 -3.71 -11.07
C GLN A 61 -14.51 -4.50 -11.44
N SER A 62 -14.38 -5.81 -11.68
CA SER A 62 -15.52 -6.67 -12.01
C SER A 62 -16.60 -6.64 -10.92
N VAL A 63 -16.23 -6.68 -9.64
CA VAL A 63 -17.17 -6.56 -8.52
C VAL A 63 -17.94 -5.24 -8.57
N LEU A 64 -17.27 -4.13 -8.85
CA LEU A 64 -17.90 -2.82 -8.98
C LEU A 64 -18.89 -2.77 -10.15
N ASP A 65 -18.50 -3.29 -11.31
CA ASP A 65 -19.33 -3.30 -12.52
C ASP A 65 -20.56 -4.20 -12.38
N ILE A 66 -20.41 -5.35 -11.72
CA ILE A 66 -21.53 -6.25 -11.39
C ILE A 66 -22.50 -5.56 -10.43
N ALA A 67 -22.00 -4.98 -9.34
CA ALA A 67 -22.83 -4.26 -8.36
C ALA A 67 -23.56 -3.09 -9.02
N MET A 68 -22.89 -2.37 -9.91
CA MET A 68 -23.48 -1.26 -10.67
C MET A 68 -24.58 -1.75 -11.61
N THR A 69 -24.30 -2.81 -12.37
CA THR A 69 -25.28 -3.41 -13.29
C THR A 69 -26.53 -3.88 -12.57
N GLN A 70 -26.37 -4.51 -11.40
CA GLN A 70 -27.49 -4.93 -10.57
C GLN A 70 -28.31 -3.73 -10.08
N ALA A 71 -27.66 -2.75 -9.43
CA ALA A 71 -28.34 -1.57 -8.88
C ALA A 71 -29.10 -0.77 -9.95
N VAL A 72 -28.52 -0.66 -11.15
CA VAL A 72 -29.14 0.01 -12.29
C VAL A 72 -30.32 -0.79 -12.82
N THR A 73 -30.20 -2.12 -12.93
CA THR A 73 -31.29 -2.99 -13.38
C THR A 73 -32.49 -2.91 -12.45
N ASP A 74 -32.25 -2.85 -11.14
CA ASP A 74 -33.30 -2.75 -10.12
C ASP A 74 -33.97 -1.36 -10.09
N ALA A 75 -33.25 -0.30 -10.44
CA ALA A 75 -33.73 1.08 -10.36
C ALA A 75 -34.32 1.61 -11.67
N ALA A 76 -33.93 1.08 -12.83
CA ALA A 76 -34.30 1.62 -14.13
C ALA A 76 -35.81 1.45 -14.43
N ASN A 77 -36.50 2.58 -14.58
CA ASN A 77 -37.88 2.63 -15.06
C ASN A 77 -38.07 3.80 -16.06
N PRO A 78 -38.20 3.53 -17.37
CA PRO A 78 -38.27 2.21 -18.02
C PRO A 78 -36.94 1.45 -17.98
N PRO A 79 -36.96 0.11 -18.21
CA PRO A 79 -35.74 -0.69 -18.28
C PRO A 79 -34.75 -0.18 -19.34
N LEU A 80 -33.46 -0.34 -19.07
CA LEU A 80 -32.41 0.00 -20.02
C LEU A 80 -32.47 -0.90 -21.26
N THR A 81 -32.19 -0.31 -22.43
CA THR A 81 -31.97 -1.05 -23.68
C THR A 81 -30.72 -1.93 -23.59
N ASP A 82 -30.63 -2.98 -24.43
CA ASP A 82 -29.43 -3.83 -24.52
C ASP A 82 -28.14 -3.05 -24.71
N LYS A 83 -28.18 -2.02 -25.56
CA LYS A 83 -27.02 -1.15 -25.82
C LYS A 83 -26.62 -0.38 -24.56
N GLN A 84 -27.58 0.12 -23.79
CA GLN A 84 -27.31 0.83 -22.54
C GLN A 84 -26.77 -0.12 -21.47
N ARG A 85 -27.34 -1.34 -21.36
CA ARG A 85 -26.87 -2.37 -20.41
C ARG A 85 -25.41 -2.77 -20.65
N ARG A 86 -25.03 -2.99 -21.91
CA ARG A 86 -23.63 -3.32 -22.28
C ARG A 86 -22.64 -2.19 -21.97
N ASN A 87 -23.13 -0.97 -21.80
CA ASN A 87 -22.34 0.21 -21.47
C ASN A 87 -22.51 0.62 -20.01
N THR A 88 -23.01 -0.26 -19.15
CA THR A 88 -23.06 -0.03 -17.71
C THR A 88 -21.71 -0.39 -17.11
N TYR A 89 -21.11 0.56 -16.41
CA TYR A 89 -19.86 0.39 -15.70
C TYR A 89 -19.86 1.28 -14.46
N PHE A 90 -19.03 0.95 -13.48
CA PHE A 90 -18.90 1.73 -12.27
C PHE A 90 -18.15 3.05 -12.54
N PRO A 91 -18.71 4.22 -12.18
CA PRO A 91 -18.08 5.50 -12.43
C PRO A 91 -16.94 5.78 -11.42
N ILE A 92 -15.71 5.93 -11.92
CA ILE A 92 -14.59 6.48 -11.15
C ILE A 92 -14.17 7.82 -11.77
N ALA A 93 -14.47 8.90 -11.06
CA ALA A 93 -14.18 10.27 -11.48
C ALA A 93 -12.99 10.85 -10.70
N VAL A 94 -11.93 11.22 -11.42
CA VAL A 94 -10.74 11.89 -10.84
C VAL A 94 -10.97 13.38 -10.62
N THR A 95 -12.00 13.97 -11.24
CA THR A 95 -12.34 15.39 -11.11
C THR A 95 -13.85 15.60 -10.98
N GLU A 96 -14.25 16.75 -10.44
CA GLU A 96 -15.68 17.10 -10.37
C GLU A 96 -16.30 17.28 -11.76
N SER A 97 -15.54 17.77 -12.75
CA SER A 97 -16.01 17.89 -14.13
C SER A 97 -16.27 16.53 -14.78
N ALA A 98 -15.39 15.55 -14.55
CA ALA A 98 -15.60 14.17 -15.01
C ALA A 98 -16.85 13.57 -14.37
N TRP A 99 -17.06 13.78 -13.07
CA TRP A 99 -18.28 13.34 -12.38
C TRP A 99 -19.54 13.95 -13.00
N LYS A 100 -19.55 15.27 -13.22
CA LYS A 100 -20.68 15.97 -13.87
C LYS A 100 -20.98 15.43 -15.27
N SER A 101 -19.95 15.07 -16.02
CA SER A 101 -20.11 14.42 -17.34
C SER A 101 -20.76 13.03 -17.21
N MET A 102 -20.32 12.22 -16.25
CA MET A 102 -20.88 10.89 -15.98
C MET A 102 -22.36 10.93 -15.56
N LEU A 103 -22.80 11.98 -14.83
CA LEU A 103 -24.23 12.17 -14.50
C LEU A 103 -25.15 12.24 -15.73
N GLY A 104 -24.59 12.52 -16.93
CA GLY A 104 -25.32 12.50 -18.19
C GLY A 104 -25.69 11.09 -18.68
N GLN A 105 -25.00 10.07 -18.20
CA GLN A 105 -25.11 8.70 -18.71
C GLN A 105 -26.40 8.01 -18.25
N ALA A 106 -26.97 7.19 -19.13
CA ALA A 106 -28.28 6.56 -18.90
C ALA A 106 -28.31 5.70 -17.62
N HIS A 107 -27.26 4.92 -17.39
CA HIS A 107 -27.18 4.05 -16.21
C HIS A 107 -27.01 4.85 -14.91
N ILE A 108 -26.30 6.00 -14.92
CA ILE A 108 -26.19 6.87 -13.74
C ILE A 108 -27.53 7.55 -13.45
N LYS A 109 -28.22 8.05 -14.47
CA LYS A 109 -29.54 8.68 -14.35
C LYS A 109 -30.62 7.74 -13.82
N ALA A 110 -30.45 6.43 -14.02
CA ALA A 110 -31.37 5.44 -13.49
C ALA A 110 -31.28 5.28 -11.96
N LEU A 111 -30.15 5.67 -11.35
CA LEU A 111 -29.95 5.50 -9.92
C LEU A 111 -30.73 6.54 -9.09
N PRO A 112 -31.19 6.18 -7.88
CA PRO A 112 -31.78 7.15 -6.95
C PRO A 112 -30.79 8.25 -6.57
N GLN A 113 -31.27 9.50 -6.44
CA GLN A 113 -30.41 10.65 -6.12
C GLN A 113 -29.61 10.48 -4.82
N ALA A 114 -30.16 9.78 -3.82
CA ALA A 114 -29.43 9.47 -2.59
C ALA A 114 -28.21 8.58 -2.85
N MET A 115 -28.33 7.58 -3.73
CA MET A 115 -27.23 6.70 -4.12
C MET A 115 -26.17 7.48 -4.91
N ILE A 116 -26.59 8.32 -5.86
CA ILE A 116 -25.67 9.20 -6.62
C ILE A 116 -24.85 10.10 -5.67
N ARG A 117 -25.50 10.68 -4.65
CA ARG A 117 -24.80 11.50 -3.64
C ARG A 117 -23.78 10.68 -2.83
N SER A 118 -24.16 9.47 -2.40
CA SER A 118 -23.25 8.56 -1.68
C SER A 118 -22.08 8.11 -2.55
N LEU A 119 -22.32 7.77 -3.82
CA LEU A 119 -21.27 7.42 -4.78
C LEU A 119 -20.33 8.60 -5.05
N ARG A 120 -20.85 9.83 -5.14
CA ARG A 120 -20.01 11.04 -5.26
C ARG A 120 -19.08 11.19 -4.05
N ALA A 121 -19.58 10.93 -2.84
CA ALA A 121 -18.84 11.15 -1.60
C ALA A 121 -17.59 10.27 -1.47
N ILE A 122 -17.50 9.17 -2.22
CA ILE A 122 -16.37 8.25 -2.19
C ILE A 122 -15.42 8.43 -3.39
N GLN A 123 -15.70 9.37 -4.30
CA GLN A 123 -14.87 9.57 -5.49
C GLN A 123 -13.51 10.16 -5.14
N PRO A 124 -12.45 9.85 -5.91
CA PRO A 124 -11.10 10.36 -5.69
C PRO A 124 -11.02 11.88 -5.50
N PHE A 125 -11.76 12.65 -6.30
CA PHE A 125 -11.75 14.12 -6.21
C PHE A 125 -12.38 14.68 -4.93
N VAL A 126 -13.18 13.87 -4.22
CA VAL A 126 -13.81 14.25 -2.95
C VAL A 126 -12.96 13.78 -1.77
N THR A 127 -12.44 12.56 -1.85
CA THR A 127 -11.63 11.98 -0.77
C THR A 127 -10.19 12.50 -0.77
N GLY A 128 -9.70 13.01 -1.90
CA GLY A 128 -8.30 13.33 -2.11
C GLY A 128 -7.41 12.09 -2.28
N ASP A 129 -8.01 10.91 -2.39
CA ASP A 129 -7.29 9.65 -2.48
C ASP A 129 -6.83 9.38 -3.92
N ALA A 130 -5.54 9.59 -4.17
CA ALA A 130 -4.93 9.36 -5.47
C ALA A 130 -4.89 7.86 -5.84
N VAL A 131 -4.98 6.95 -4.85
CA VAL A 131 -4.88 5.50 -5.04
C VAL A 131 -6.06 4.97 -5.86
N ILE A 132 -7.25 5.52 -5.68
CA ILE A 132 -8.44 5.09 -6.45
C ILE A 132 -8.38 5.57 -7.90
N SER A 133 -7.82 6.76 -8.14
CA SER A 133 -7.52 7.20 -9.51
C SER A 133 -6.51 6.27 -10.19
N LEU A 134 -5.52 5.83 -9.43
CA LEU A 134 -4.54 4.84 -9.86
C LEU A 134 -5.19 3.50 -10.21
N PHE A 135 -6.03 2.94 -9.33
CA PHE A 135 -6.76 1.70 -9.59
C PHE A 135 -7.49 1.75 -10.94
N HIS A 136 -8.21 2.83 -11.22
CA HIS A 136 -8.88 3.01 -12.51
C HIS A 136 -7.89 3.05 -13.68
N ARG A 137 -6.79 3.77 -13.54
CA ARG A 137 -5.76 3.89 -14.59
C ARG A 137 -5.09 2.57 -14.89
N VAL A 138 -4.69 1.83 -13.86
CA VAL A 138 -4.07 0.51 -14.00
C VAL A 138 -4.99 -0.45 -14.74
N HIS A 139 -6.28 -0.49 -14.38
CA HIS A 139 -7.24 -1.33 -15.09
C HIS A 139 -7.37 -0.94 -16.58
N ASN A 140 -7.43 0.36 -16.88
CA ASN A 140 -7.50 0.83 -18.27
C ASN A 140 -6.20 0.59 -19.05
N ALA A 141 -5.05 0.77 -18.41
CA ALA A 141 -3.73 0.59 -19.00
C ALA A 141 -3.48 -0.87 -19.37
N ASP A 142 -3.86 -1.80 -18.48
CA ASP A 142 -3.81 -3.24 -18.73
C ASP A 142 -4.68 -3.65 -19.94
N LYS A 143 -5.89 -3.08 -20.03
CA LYS A 143 -6.77 -3.25 -21.20
C LYS A 143 -6.17 -2.74 -22.51
N HIS A 144 -5.14 -1.88 -22.43
CA HIS A 144 -4.46 -1.26 -23.57
C HIS A 144 -2.96 -1.65 -23.65
N GLU A 145 -2.60 -2.83 -23.14
CA GLU A 145 -1.28 -3.47 -23.28
C GLU A 145 -0.11 -2.73 -22.60
N ALA A 146 -0.37 -1.87 -21.62
CA ALA A 146 0.69 -1.34 -20.76
C ALA A 146 0.84 -2.24 -19.52
N PRO A 147 1.93 -3.05 -19.43
CA PRO A 147 2.10 -4.00 -18.34
C PRO A 147 2.29 -3.28 -17.00
N LEU A 148 1.86 -3.94 -15.92
CA LEU A 148 2.14 -3.47 -14.56
C LEU A 148 3.63 -3.58 -14.27
N GLU A 149 4.23 -2.48 -13.80
CA GLU A 149 5.63 -2.45 -13.40
C GLU A 149 5.73 -2.57 -11.88
N LEU A 150 6.22 -3.72 -11.42
CA LEU A 150 6.51 -3.99 -10.03
C LEU A 150 8.01 -3.90 -9.76
N ALA A 151 8.37 -3.42 -8.58
CA ALA A 151 9.75 -3.37 -8.10
C ALA A 151 9.81 -3.58 -6.59
N VAL A 152 11.01 -3.86 -6.09
CA VAL A 152 11.31 -3.82 -4.66
C VAL A 152 12.14 -2.58 -4.38
N ILE A 153 11.79 -1.82 -3.34
CA ILE A 153 12.57 -0.70 -2.82
C ILE A 153 12.94 -0.96 -1.36
N PRO A 154 13.91 -0.23 -0.78
CA PRO A 154 14.02 -0.16 0.67
C PRO A 154 12.69 0.28 1.26
N ASP A 155 12.17 -0.50 2.20
CA ASP A 155 10.83 -0.29 2.73
C ASP A 155 10.74 1.10 3.41
N PRO A 156 9.93 2.04 2.90
CA PRO A 156 9.76 3.35 3.51
C PRO A 156 9.10 3.24 4.89
N GLU A 157 8.50 2.09 5.21
CA GLU A 157 7.90 1.81 6.51
C GLU A 157 8.93 1.53 7.62
N PHE A 158 10.17 1.17 7.25
CA PHE A 158 11.21 0.79 8.20
C PHE A 158 12.44 1.70 8.12
N VAL A 159 12.94 2.10 9.30
CA VAL A 159 14.19 2.86 9.39
C VAL A 159 15.36 1.91 9.16
N MET A 160 16.08 2.10 8.05
CA MET A 160 17.36 1.44 7.85
C MET A 160 18.36 1.93 8.90
N MET A 161 19.06 1.00 9.54
CA MET A 161 20.10 1.30 10.51
C MET A 161 21.47 0.93 9.94
N PHE A 162 22.47 1.79 10.14
CA PHE A 162 23.87 1.55 9.78
C PHE A 162 24.64 1.15 11.03
N THR A 163 24.51 -0.11 11.44
CA THR A 163 25.02 -0.58 12.73
C THR A 163 26.49 -1.00 12.70
N GLU A 164 27.05 -1.24 11.52
CA GLU A 164 28.37 -1.85 11.31
C GLU A 164 29.51 -0.83 11.09
N ILE A 165 29.27 0.46 11.30
CA ILE A 165 30.26 1.52 11.11
C ILE A 165 30.92 1.91 12.45
N GLU A 166 32.26 2.01 12.45
CA GLU A 166 33.06 2.55 13.57
C GLU A 166 34.07 3.61 13.08
N PRO A 167 34.32 4.67 13.89
CA PRO A 167 33.67 4.97 15.17
C PRO A 167 32.22 5.45 15.00
N ARG A 168 31.37 5.19 16.00
CA ARG A 168 30.03 5.78 16.05
C ARG A 168 30.15 7.23 16.51
N THR A 169 30.28 8.13 15.53
CA THR A 169 30.43 9.56 15.80
C THR A 169 29.07 10.22 16.06
N SER A 170 29.07 11.26 16.89
CA SER A 170 27.88 12.10 17.11
C SER A 170 27.56 12.98 15.90
N GLU A 171 28.49 13.15 14.96
CA GLU A 171 28.35 14.01 13.79
C GLU A 171 28.60 13.21 12.49
N HIS A 172 27.50 12.70 11.94
CA HIS A 172 27.48 11.95 10.68
C HIS A 172 26.29 12.38 9.81
N TRP A 173 26.41 12.10 8.52
CA TRP A 173 25.38 12.34 7.51
C TRP A 173 25.13 11.07 6.72
N ILE A 174 23.85 10.78 6.46
CA ILE A 174 23.42 9.74 5.52
C ILE A 174 22.70 10.46 4.39
N ASP A 175 23.33 10.50 3.22
CA ASP A 175 22.73 11.07 2.02
C ASP A 175 22.15 9.93 1.19
N TRP A 176 20.83 9.88 1.10
CA TRP A 176 20.13 8.95 0.24
C TRP A 176 20.18 9.43 -1.21
N VAL A 177 20.24 8.50 -2.14
CA VAL A 177 19.99 8.82 -3.56
C VAL A 177 18.53 9.24 -3.70
N ASP A 178 18.29 10.34 -4.41
CA ASP A 178 16.95 10.91 -4.62
C ASP A 178 16.70 11.14 -6.13
N PRO A 179 15.68 10.48 -6.74
CA PRO A 179 14.78 9.51 -6.12
C PRO A 179 15.49 8.21 -5.73
N LEU A 180 15.02 7.57 -4.67
CA LEU A 180 15.57 6.30 -4.20
C LEU A 180 15.42 5.24 -5.32
N PRO A 181 16.51 4.60 -5.76
CA PRO A 181 16.43 3.65 -6.87
C PRO A 181 15.77 2.35 -6.41
N ALA A 182 15.07 1.70 -7.34
CA ALA A 182 14.66 0.31 -7.19
C ALA A 182 15.88 -0.56 -6.84
N ILE A 183 15.66 -1.62 -6.06
CA ILE A 183 16.70 -2.54 -5.68
C ILE A 183 17.17 -3.29 -6.92
N VAL A 184 18.38 -2.96 -7.35
CA VAL A 184 19.08 -3.61 -8.44
C VAL A 184 20.49 -3.89 -7.98
N ASN A 185 21.03 -5.07 -8.29
CA ASN A 185 22.35 -5.46 -7.84
C ASN A 185 23.41 -4.41 -8.25
N ARG A 186 24.25 -4.02 -7.30
CA ARG A 186 25.31 -3.01 -7.40
C ARG A 186 24.86 -1.56 -7.60
N ALA A 187 23.56 -1.24 -7.60
CA ALA A 187 23.13 0.16 -7.63
C ALA A 187 23.46 0.85 -6.29
N GLU A 188 23.96 2.08 -6.36
CA GLU A 188 24.22 2.93 -5.20
C GLU A 188 22.91 3.48 -4.66
N PHE A 189 22.76 3.55 -3.34
CA PHE A 189 21.51 4.03 -2.73
C PHE A 189 21.72 4.95 -1.52
N ALA A 190 22.88 4.89 -0.86
CA ALA A 190 23.18 5.75 0.26
C ALA A 190 24.68 6.07 0.37
N TYR A 191 24.99 7.25 0.87
CA TYR A 191 26.32 7.70 1.21
C TYR A 191 26.38 7.97 2.70
N TYR A 192 27.30 7.33 3.41
CA TYR A 192 27.58 7.64 4.81
C TYR A 192 28.83 8.50 4.90
N ARG A 193 28.75 9.63 5.62
CA ARG A 193 29.85 10.56 5.86
C ARG A 193 29.97 10.85 7.35
N CYS A 194 31.18 10.95 7.88
CA CYS A 194 31.39 11.37 9.27
C CYS A 194 32.65 12.23 9.41
N VAL A 195 32.72 12.96 10.52
CA VAL A 195 33.86 13.86 10.81
C VAL A 195 35.13 13.08 11.19
N ASP A 196 35.00 11.98 11.92
CA ASP A 196 36.13 11.15 12.32
C ASP A 196 36.50 10.12 11.26
N PRO A 197 37.76 9.67 11.18
CA PRO A 197 38.15 8.60 10.28
C PRO A 197 37.42 7.29 10.59
N ILE A 198 36.78 6.71 9.57
CA ILE A 198 36.13 5.40 9.63
C ILE A 198 37.21 4.32 9.69
N THR A 199 37.21 3.54 10.76
CA THR A 199 38.14 2.43 10.99
C THR A 199 37.53 1.09 10.63
N LYS A 200 36.20 0.95 10.72
CA LYS A 200 35.47 -0.27 10.39
C LYS A 200 34.14 0.06 9.72
N PHE A 201 33.73 -0.80 8.81
CA PHE A 201 32.43 -0.76 8.15
C PHE A 201 32.05 -2.19 7.75
N GLY A 202 30.75 -2.46 7.69
CA GLY A 202 30.24 -3.80 7.39
C GLY A 202 28.95 -3.79 6.59
N ILE A 203 28.47 -5.00 6.35
CA ILE A 203 27.31 -5.26 5.51
C ILE A 203 26.04 -4.98 6.31
N GLU A 204 25.13 -4.18 5.75
CA GLU A 204 23.86 -3.83 6.40
C GLU A 204 22.69 -4.65 5.84
N ALA A 205 21.70 -4.96 6.68
CA ALA A 205 20.42 -5.50 6.23
C ALA A 205 19.55 -4.38 5.65
N ILE A 206 18.83 -4.67 4.57
CA ILE A 206 17.92 -3.70 3.93
C ILE A 206 16.49 -4.21 4.07
N PRO A 207 15.58 -3.47 4.73
CA PRO A 207 14.18 -3.83 4.78
C PRO A 207 13.57 -3.67 3.38
N LEU A 208 12.67 -4.57 2.99
CA LEU A 208 12.18 -4.67 1.61
C LEU A 208 10.69 -4.38 1.53
N GLY A 209 10.32 -3.39 0.73
CA GLY A 209 8.94 -3.07 0.40
C GLY A 209 8.65 -3.37 -1.07
N LEU A 210 7.53 -4.03 -1.34
CA LEU A 210 7.06 -4.27 -2.70
C LEU A 210 6.24 -3.05 -3.17
N VAL A 211 6.63 -2.50 -4.31
CA VAL A 211 6.02 -1.29 -4.89
C VAL A 211 5.59 -1.52 -6.32
N ILE A 212 4.61 -0.72 -6.74
CA ILE A 212 4.14 -0.60 -8.11
C ILE A 212 4.48 0.79 -8.66
N ARG A 213 4.93 0.86 -9.91
CA ARG A 213 5.15 2.14 -10.59
C ARG A 213 3.81 2.69 -11.04
N VAL A 214 3.57 3.96 -10.74
CA VAL A 214 2.36 4.67 -11.09
C VAL A 214 2.75 6.05 -11.57
N ASP A 215 2.55 6.31 -12.85
CA ASP A 215 3.15 7.46 -13.52
C ASP A 215 4.67 7.46 -13.24
N ASP A 216 5.19 8.54 -12.67
CA ASP A 216 6.61 8.69 -12.32
C ASP A 216 6.93 8.31 -10.86
N GLU A 217 5.97 7.79 -10.08
CA GLU A 217 6.14 7.55 -8.64
C GLU A 217 5.98 6.07 -8.25
N TRP A 218 6.70 5.65 -7.21
CA TRP A 218 6.52 4.34 -6.59
C TRP A 218 5.41 4.41 -5.53
N ARG A 219 4.55 3.40 -5.53
CA ARG A 219 3.48 3.24 -4.54
C ARG A 219 3.59 1.90 -3.84
N ASP A 220 3.47 1.91 -2.53
CA ASP A 220 3.44 0.71 -1.71
C ASP A 220 2.18 -0.13 -2.02
N ILE A 221 2.39 -1.43 -2.31
CA ILE A 221 1.29 -2.31 -2.72
C ILE A 221 0.37 -2.68 -1.56
N GLN A 222 0.89 -2.74 -0.32
CA GLN A 222 0.06 -2.96 0.85
C GLN A 222 -0.95 -1.82 1.02
N HIS A 223 -0.47 -0.58 0.95
CA HIS A 223 -1.34 0.59 1.01
C HIS A 223 -2.33 0.65 -0.16
N LEU A 224 -1.86 0.36 -1.38
CA LEU A 224 -2.73 0.27 -2.56
C LEU A 224 -3.89 -0.72 -2.34
N LEU A 225 -3.57 -1.96 -1.95
CA LEU A 225 -4.57 -3.01 -1.78
C LEU A 225 -5.52 -2.71 -0.63
N TRP A 226 -5.05 -2.11 0.46
CA TRP A 226 -5.90 -1.65 1.56
C TRP A 226 -6.96 -0.64 1.08
N ASP A 227 -6.55 0.38 0.34
CA ASP A 227 -7.47 1.43 -0.11
C ASP A 227 -8.42 0.90 -1.19
N VAL A 228 -7.95 0.03 -2.10
CA VAL A 228 -8.81 -0.64 -3.10
C VAL A 228 -9.84 -1.55 -2.44
N MET A 229 -9.45 -2.36 -1.45
CA MET A 229 -10.38 -3.24 -0.73
C MET A 229 -11.48 -2.44 -0.03
N GLU A 230 -11.10 -1.37 0.67
CA GLU A 230 -12.03 -0.49 1.38
C GLU A 230 -13.01 0.18 0.41
N PHE A 231 -12.48 0.75 -0.67
CA PHE A 231 -13.26 1.47 -1.68
C PHE A 231 -14.27 0.55 -2.37
N VAL A 232 -13.83 -0.61 -2.84
CA VAL A 232 -14.70 -1.58 -3.54
C VAL A 232 -15.81 -2.05 -2.61
N THR A 233 -15.47 -2.39 -1.37
CA THR A 233 -16.45 -2.82 -0.35
C THR A 233 -17.46 -1.71 -0.06
N ARG A 234 -17.01 -0.45 0.06
CA ARG A 234 -17.87 0.70 0.31
C ARG A 234 -18.79 0.98 -0.87
N ALA A 235 -18.26 1.01 -2.08
CA ALA A 235 -19.01 1.24 -3.30
C ALA A 235 -20.08 0.16 -3.53
N ALA A 236 -19.72 -1.11 -3.39
CA ALA A 236 -20.66 -2.22 -3.50
C ALA A 236 -21.76 -2.16 -2.44
N ALA A 237 -21.43 -1.77 -1.20
CA ALA A 237 -22.43 -1.58 -0.14
C ALA A 237 -23.41 -0.43 -0.44
N ILE A 238 -22.91 0.69 -0.99
CA ILE A 238 -23.75 1.81 -1.43
C ILE A 238 -24.73 1.36 -2.54
N LEU A 239 -24.23 0.63 -3.54
CA LEU A 239 -25.01 0.17 -4.69
C LEU A 239 -26.06 -0.87 -4.29
N SER A 240 -25.70 -1.81 -3.43
CA SER A 240 -26.61 -2.83 -2.89
C SER A 240 -27.52 -2.31 -1.78
N ARG A 241 -27.34 -1.06 -1.33
CA ARG A 241 -28.06 -0.44 -0.19
C ARG A 241 -27.94 -1.27 1.10
N THR A 242 -26.80 -1.92 1.27
CA THR A 242 -26.47 -2.73 2.46
C THR A 242 -25.64 -1.93 3.45
N SER A 243 -25.29 -2.55 4.58
CA SER A 243 -24.55 -1.88 5.64
C SER A 243 -23.14 -1.48 5.20
N LEU A 244 -22.71 -0.27 5.60
CA LEU A 244 -21.32 0.19 5.46
C LEU A 244 -20.38 -0.36 6.53
N THR A 245 -20.88 -1.17 7.47
CA THR A 245 -20.07 -1.76 8.55
C THR A 245 -18.81 -2.46 8.05
N PRO A 246 -18.85 -3.32 7.02
CA PRO A 246 -17.64 -3.97 6.47
C PRO A 246 -16.55 -2.98 6.05
N ALA A 247 -16.91 -1.99 5.22
CA ALA A 247 -15.98 -0.97 4.75
C ALA A 247 -15.44 -0.11 5.91
N ASN A 248 -16.27 0.19 6.91
CA ASN A 248 -15.83 0.92 8.09
C ASN A 248 -14.86 0.10 8.97
N LEU A 249 -15.07 -1.22 9.09
CA LEU A 249 -14.14 -2.10 9.80
C LEU A 249 -12.77 -2.15 9.09
N MET A 250 -12.76 -2.31 7.76
CA MET A 250 -11.54 -2.22 6.95
C MET A 250 -10.82 -0.89 7.15
N ARG A 251 -11.53 0.23 6.95
CA ARG A 251 -10.96 1.57 7.12
C ARG A 251 -10.35 1.76 8.51
N ASN A 252 -11.06 1.34 9.56
CA ASN A 252 -10.57 1.47 10.93
C ASN A 252 -9.31 0.64 11.16
N MET A 253 -9.26 -0.58 10.63
CA MET A 253 -8.09 -1.45 10.73
C MET A 253 -6.90 -0.85 9.98
N PHE A 254 -7.04 -0.53 8.70
CA PHE A 254 -5.96 0.04 7.88
C PHE A 254 -5.44 1.38 8.44
N THR A 255 -6.33 2.20 9.01
CA THR A 255 -5.95 3.44 9.69
C THR A 255 -5.16 3.17 10.98
N ALA A 256 -5.54 2.15 11.75
CA ALA A 256 -4.82 1.77 12.95
C ALA A 256 -3.43 1.23 12.62
N GLU A 257 -3.29 0.41 11.58
CA GLU A 257 -2.00 -0.08 11.06
C GLU A 257 -1.06 1.06 10.70
N ARG A 258 -1.52 1.99 9.85
CA ARG A 258 -0.76 3.19 9.46
C ARG A 258 -0.29 3.96 10.69
N ALA A 259 -1.19 4.21 11.64
CA ALA A 259 -0.86 4.93 12.86
C ALA A 259 0.14 4.19 13.77
N GLN A 260 0.14 2.86 13.75
CA GLN A 260 1.13 2.04 14.46
C GLN A 260 2.50 2.12 13.78
N LEU A 261 2.56 2.00 12.46
CA LEU A 261 3.80 2.09 11.68
C LEU A 261 4.45 3.47 11.83
N ASP A 262 3.66 4.55 11.74
CA ASP A 262 4.15 5.92 11.98
C ASP A 262 4.72 6.11 13.39
N ALA A 263 4.06 5.52 14.40
CA ALA A 263 4.54 5.57 15.78
C ALA A 263 5.83 4.76 15.96
N PHE A 264 5.95 3.61 15.29
CA PHE A 264 7.15 2.79 15.28
C PHE A 264 8.33 3.54 14.64
N LYS A 265 8.14 4.12 13.44
CA LYS A 265 9.15 4.96 12.77
C LYS A 265 9.63 6.09 13.67
N SER A 266 8.68 6.80 14.29
CA SER A 266 8.98 7.93 15.19
C SER A 266 9.86 7.48 16.36
N MET A 267 9.54 6.33 16.96
CA MET A 267 10.34 5.73 18.03
C MET A 267 11.76 5.39 17.57
N MET A 268 11.90 4.75 16.40
CA MET A 268 13.20 4.38 15.84
C MET A 268 14.08 5.60 15.53
N LEU A 269 13.48 6.66 14.96
CA LEU A 269 14.18 7.92 14.66
C LEU A 269 14.61 8.68 15.92
N GLU A 270 13.84 8.60 17.02
CA GLU A 270 14.21 9.21 18.30
C GLU A 270 15.31 8.42 19.01
N ALA A 271 15.21 7.09 19.01
CA ALA A 271 16.24 6.21 19.56
C ALA A 271 17.59 6.44 18.85
N SER A 272 17.57 6.52 17.51
CA SER A 272 18.74 6.85 16.70
C SER A 272 19.35 8.21 17.06
N ARG A 273 18.52 9.27 17.16
CA ARG A 273 18.99 10.63 17.51
C ARG A 273 19.59 10.74 18.91
N THR A 274 19.11 9.95 19.86
CA THR A 274 19.55 10.02 21.26
C THR A 274 20.69 9.05 21.59
N GLY A 275 21.10 8.20 20.65
CA GLY A 275 22.10 7.15 20.89
C GLY A 275 21.64 6.10 21.90
N SER A 276 20.35 6.07 22.22
CA SER A 276 19.74 5.12 23.15
C SER A 276 19.15 3.93 22.38
N GLN A 277 19.13 2.75 22.99
CA GLN A 277 18.39 1.60 22.44
C GLN A 277 16.87 1.79 22.56
N THR A 278 16.39 2.76 23.35
CA THR A 278 14.95 3.02 23.54
C THR A 278 14.63 4.50 23.73
N ALA A 279 13.48 4.93 23.20
CA ALA A 279 12.87 6.24 23.44
C ALA A 279 11.58 6.06 24.27
N PRO A 280 11.61 6.18 25.62
CA PRO A 280 10.52 5.69 26.48
C PRO A 280 9.14 6.32 26.25
N HIS A 281 9.08 7.56 25.79
CA HIS A 281 7.81 8.22 25.43
C HIS A 281 7.26 7.69 24.11
N SER A 282 8.09 7.63 23.07
CA SER A 282 7.70 7.09 21.77
C SER A 282 7.40 5.60 21.81
N ALA A 283 8.10 4.83 22.66
CA ALA A 283 7.81 3.42 22.92
C ALA A 283 6.41 3.23 23.52
N ARG A 284 6.03 4.04 24.51
CA ARG A 284 4.66 4.02 25.08
C ARG A 284 3.61 4.37 24.03
N ARG A 285 3.87 5.39 23.19
CA ARG A 285 2.96 5.76 22.10
C ARG A 285 2.80 4.63 21.08
N TRP A 286 3.91 3.99 20.67
CA TRP A 286 3.86 2.83 19.79
C TRP A 286 3.08 1.67 20.39
N GLN A 287 3.30 1.34 21.67
CA GLN A 287 2.54 0.30 22.37
C GLN A 287 1.04 0.59 22.42
N GLN A 288 0.65 1.84 22.69
CA GLN A 288 -0.76 2.26 22.67
C GLN A 288 -1.38 2.08 21.28
N ARG A 289 -0.64 2.44 20.21
CA ARG A 289 -1.10 2.23 18.83
C ARG A 289 -1.19 0.75 18.50
N ALA A 290 -0.22 -0.06 18.89
CA ALA A 290 -0.24 -1.51 18.69
C ALA A 290 -1.46 -2.19 19.36
N GLU A 291 -1.87 -1.73 20.54
CA GLU A 291 -3.09 -2.23 21.19
C GLU A 291 -4.37 -1.81 20.45
N ALA A 292 -4.43 -0.56 19.98
CA ALA A 292 -5.54 -0.09 19.15
C ALA A 292 -5.65 -0.88 17.84
N THR A 293 -4.52 -1.18 17.20
CA THR A 293 -4.47 -2.03 16.00
C THR A 293 -4.94 -3.45 16.29
N ARG A 294 -4.45 -4.09 17.36
CA ARG A 294 -4.93 -5.42 17.78
C ARG A 294 -6.44 -5.45 18.00
N THR A 295 -6.99 -4.41 18.62
CA THR A 295 -8.43 -4.28 18.83
C THR A 295 -9.19 -4.14 17.50
N ALA A 296 -8.67 -3.35 16.56
CA ALA A 296 -9.27 -3.19 15.24
C ALA A 296 -9.18 -4.49 14.41
N ALA A 297 -8.03 -5.16 14.43
CA ALA A 297 -7.80 -6.45 13.76
C ALA A 297 -8.72 -7.55 14.30
N ARG A 298 -8.96 -7.60 15.62
CA ARG A 298 -9.92 -8.55 16.21
C ARG A 298 -11.33 -8.32 15.69
N ARG A 299 -11.81 -7.07 15.70
CA ARG A 299 -13.14 -6.72 15.17
C ARG A 299 -13.27 -7.03 13.69
N PHE A 300 -12.19 -6.84 12.94
CA PHE A 300 -12.14 -7.23 11.53
C PHE A 300 -12.22 -8.75 11.39
N ALA A 301 -11.44 -9.52 12.15
CA ALA A 301 -11.42 -10.98 12.10
C ALA A 301 -12.77 -11.61 12.51
N ASP A 302 -13.43 -11.04 13.52
CA ASP A 302 -14.78 -11.46 13.94
C ASP A 302 -15.80 -11.31 12.81
N TRP A 303 -15.59 -10.34 11.91
CA TRP A 303 -16.43 -10.14 10.73
C TRP A 303 -15.98 -10.97 9.51
N ASN A 304 -14.68 -10.97 9.20
CA ASN A 304 -14.13 -11.61 7.98
C ASN A 304 -14.02 -13.13 8.12
N GLY A 305 -14.00 -13.66 9.34
CA GLY A 305 -13.74 -15.07 9.64
C GLY A 305 -12.26 -15.46 9.57
N SER A 306 -11.37 -14.53 9.25
CA SER A 306 -9.91 -14.73 9.19
C SER A 306 -9.16 -13.49 9.68
N TRP A 307 -7.96 -13.71 10.23
CA TRP A 307 -7.11 -12.62 10.70
C TRP A 307 -6.39 -11.92 9.53
N PRO A 308 -6.22 -10.59 9.58
CA PRO A 308 -5.42 -9.86 8.62
C PRO A 308 -3.94 -10.29 8.69
N PRO A 309 -3.16 -10.17 7.59
CA PRO A 309 -1.73 -10.47 7.59
C PRO A 309 -0.97 -9.75 8.72
N GLY A 310 -0.04 -10.46 9.37
CA GLY A 310 0.74 -9.92 10.49
C GLY A 310 0.03 -9.97 11.85
N HIS A 311 -1.20 -10.47 11.92
CA HIS A 311 -1.94 -10.69 13.17
C HIS A 311 -2.26 -12.15 13.37
N ASP A 312 -2.08 -12.61 14.60
CA ASP A 312 -2.43 -13.96 15.00
C ASP A 312 -3.63 -13.95 15.95
N ARG A 313 -4.39 -15.04 15.93
CA ARG A 313 -5.35 -15.32 16.99
C ARG A 313 -4.58 -15.32 18.32
N PRO A 314 -5.03 -14.60 19.36
CA PRO A 314 -4.44 -14.69 20.67
C PRO A 314 -4.37 -16.18 21.05
N ARG A 315 -3.20 -16.65 21.49
CA ARG A 315 -3.11 -17.99 22.06
C ARG A 315 -4.08 -18.02 23.24
N ASP A 316 -5.10 -18.89 23.15
CA ASP A 316 -5.99 -19.11 24.28
C ASP A 316 -5.12 -19.51 25.49
N PRO A 317 -5.34 -18.91 26.67
CA PRO A 317 -4.47 -19.07 27.83
C PRO A 317 -4.40 -20.51 28.36
#